data_AF-A0A3U9CLA2-F1
#
_entry.id   AF-A0A3U9CLA2-F1
#
_cell.length_a   1.000
_cell.length_b   1.000
_cell.length_c   1.000
_cell.angle_alpha   90.00
_cell.angle_beta   90.00
_cell.angle_gamma   90.00
#
_symmetry.space_group_name_H-M   'P 1'
#
loop_
_entity.id
_entity.type
_entity.pdbx_description
1 polymer ?
#
loop_
_entity_poly.entity_id
_entity_poly.type
_entity_poly.pdbx_seq_one_letter_code
_entity_poly.pdbx_strand_id
1 'polypeptide(L)'
;MDNATLAIGIDLGTTNSLIAVWQDGAAQLIPNKFGEYLTPSIISMDENKQILVGKPAAARKTSHPDKTAALFKRAMGSNTHWHLGEESFNAPELSSLVLRSLKEDAEDYLQQPIKDVVISVPAYFSDEQRKHTRLAAELAGLNAVRLINEPTAAAMAYGLHTQQNSRSLVFDLGGGTFDVTVLEYATPIIEVHASAGDNYLGGEDFTHLLLDEVLKRWNLDKSALTDSDLAALYACVEAAKCASSSPLRMSWLYQESVLESTFYDDELEALWLPLLNRLRTPIEQALRDSRLKPEQIDSLVLVGGASQMPLVQRIAVRLFGKLPYQSYDPSTIVALGAATQAACRLRHEDVEEVILTDICPYSLGVEVNRQGVPGIFSPIIERNTTVPVSKVETYSTMHPEQDSICVRVYQGESHKVKNNILIDSFDVMLKPNGHIQAIDIRFSYDINGLLEVDVLLEDGKSESRIISHNATSLTTQQIDASRERLQALKIYPRDMLINRTFKAQLEEQWSRALGDEREMLGEIITDFDAALLSNDMQRVDDVRRRACEYLGIDEPKAP
;
A
#
# COMPACT_ATOMS: atom_id res chain seq x y z
N MET A 1 15.19 31.76 9.30
CA MET A 1 14.82 31.25 7.97
C MET A 1 13.86 30.12 8.26
N ASP A 2 12.59 30.30 7.92
CA ASP A 2 11.52 29.39 8.33
C ASP A 2 11.56 28.07 7.54
N ASN A 3 11.43 26.96 8.29
CA ASN A 3 11.54 25.55 7.89
C ASN A 3 10.44 25.08 6.91
N ALA A 4 10.31 25.65 5.71
CA ALA A 4 9.26 25.28 4.76
C ALA A 4 9.74 24.76 3.39
N THR A 5 11.05 24.66 3.13
CA THR A 5 11.57 24.60 1.74
C THR A 5 12.32 23.32 1.33
N LEU A 6 12.65 22.40 2.24
CA LEU A 6 13.37 21.19 1.85
C LEU A 6 12.42 20.05 1.47
N ALA A 7 12.57 19.56 0.24
CA ALA A 7 11.88 18.39 -0.25
C ALA A 7 12.68 17.12 0.07
N ILE A 8 12.44 16.58 1.27
CA ILE A 8 13.10 15.35 1.76
C ILE A 8 12.18 14.14 1.60
N GLY A 9 12.73 13.09 1.00
CA GLY A 9 12.13 11.76 0.90
C GLY A 9 12.93 10.72 1.67
N ILE A 10 12.25 9.84 2.40
CA ILE A 10 12.86 8.71 3.10
C ILE A 10 12.26 7.42 2.56
N ASP A 11 13.13 6.49 2.20
CA ASP A 11 12.76 5.10 2.05
C ASP A 11 13.07 4.35 3.34
N LEU A 12 12.03 4.00 4.12
CA LEU A 12 12.19 3.23 5.35
C LEU A 12 12.04 1.75 5.02
N GLY A 13 13.09 1.07 4.57
CA GLY A 13 13.00 -0.32 4.14
C GLY A 13 13.22 -1.36 5.26
N THR A 14 12.86 -2.62 4.97
CA THR A 14 12.99 -3.73 5.93
C THR A 14 14.44 -4.09 6.25
N THR A 15 15.31 -4.04 5.24
CA THR A 15 16.73 -4.41 5.37
C THR A 15 17.65 -3.19 5.30
N ASN A 16 17.34 -2.23 4.42
CA ASN A 16 18.08 -0.98 4.29
C ASN A 16 17.09 0.18 4.21
N SER A 17 17.50 1.34 4.70
CA SER A 17 16.78 2.60 4.59
C SER A 17 17.67 3.65 3.94
N LEU A 18 17.05 4.60 3.25
CA LEU A 18 17.72 5.63 2.47
C LEU A 18 17.03 6.98 2.68
N ILE A 19 17.77 8.07 2.48
CA ILE A 19 17.23 9.42 2.50
C ILE A 19 17.70 10.18 1.27
N ALA A 20 16.81 10.99 0.71
CA ALA A 20 17.02 11.74 -0.51
C ALA A 20 16.46 13.16 -0.37
N VAL A 21 17.02 14.08 -1.15
CA VAL A 21 16.62 15.48 -1.22
C VAL A 21 16.38 15.88 -2.68
N TRP A 22 15.39 16.72 -2.92
CA TRP A 22 15.30 17.43 -4.19
C TRP A 22 16.22 18.64 -4.18
N GLN A 23 17.22 18.63 -5.07
CA GLN A 23 18.19 19.71 -5.19
C GLN A 23 18.64 19.83 -6.65
N ASP A 24 18.84 21.07 -7.11
CA ASP A 24 19.31 21.37 -8.47
C ASP A 24 18.44 20.76 -9.58
N GLY A 25 17.11 20.78 -9.38
CA GLY A 25 16.14 20.28 -10.36
C GLY A 25 16.04 18.76 -10.46
N ALA A 26 16.63 18.00 -9.51
CA ALA A 26 16.53 16.55 -9.48
C ALA A 26 16.52 15.98 -8.05
N ALA A 27 15.98 14.76 -7.89
CA ALA A 27 16.13 14.01 -6.66
C ALA A 27 17.56 13.44 -6.55
N GLN A 28 18.20 13.64 -5.40
CA GLN A 28 19.56 13.20 -5.10
C GLN A 28 19.59 12.42 -3.78
N LEU A 29 20.33 11.31 -3.74
CA LEU A 29 20.52 10.54 -2.51
C LEU A 29 21.51 11.25 -1.58
N ILE A 30 21.24 11.20 -0.28
CA ILE A 30 22.13 11.70 0.75
C ILE A 30 22.98 10.52 1.28
N PRO A 31 24.32 10.62 1.25
CA PRO A 31 25.18 9.60 1.84
C PRO A 31 25.12 9.65 3.37
N ASN A 32 25.19 8.49 4.01
CA ASN A 32 25.38 8.39 5.46
C ASN A 32 26.81 8.79 5.86
N LYS A 33 27.08 8.84 7.19
CA LYS A 33 28.42 9.13 7.76
C LYS A 33 29.57 8.27 7.24
N PHE A 34 29.31 7.14 6.55
CA PHE A 34 30.31 6.27 5.94
C PHE A 34 30.47 6.48 4.42
N GLY A 35 29.77 7.45 3.83
CA GLY A 35 29.79 7.71 2.39
C GLY A 35 28.95 6.74 1.57
N GLU A 36 28.06 5.98 2.21
CA GLU A 36 27.19 4.98 1.57
C GLU A 36 25.75 5.49 1.52
N TYR A 37 24.97 5.12 0.50
CA TYR A 37 23.57 5.54 0.39
C TYR A 37 22.59 4.60 1.11
N LEU A 38 22.97 3.33 1.30
CA LEU A 38 22.16 2.36 2.01
C LEU A 38 22.58 2.30 3.47
N THR A 39 21.65 2.63 4.36
CA THR A 39 21.83 2.47 5.81
C THR A 39 21.08 1.22 6.28
N PRO A 40 21.76 0.17 6.77
CA PRO A 40 21.09 -1.04 7.25
C PRO A 40 20.04 -0.73 8.32
N SER A 41 18.84 -1.31 8.20
CA SER A 41 17.76 -1.22 9.19
C SER A 41 18.03 -2.19 10.35
N ILE A 42 19.16 -1.99 11.02
CA ILE A 42 19.67 -2.83 12.11
C ILE A 42 20.03 -1.94 13.29
N ILE A 43 19.60 -2.36 14.48
CA ILE A 43 19.87 -1.70 15.75
C ILE A 43 20.66 -2.66 16.63
N SER A 44 21.72 -2.20 17.29
CA SER A 44 22.45 -2.99 18.29
C SER A 44 22.70 -2.15 19.53
N MET A 45 22.76 -2.78 20.70
CA MET A 45 23.17 -2.12 21.93
C MET A 45 24.56 -2.59 22.34
N ASP A 46 25.43 -1.62 22.64
CA ASP A 46 26.77 -1.88 23.15
C ASP A 46 26.79 -2.18 24.65
N GLU A 47 27.97 -2.47 25.18
CA GLU A 47 28.20 -2.81 26.58
C GLU A 47 27.95 -1.61 27.52
N ASN A 48 28.01 -0.38 27.00
CA ASN A 48 27.78 0.86 27.72
C ASN A 48 26.31 1.33 27.63
N LYS A 49 25.41 0.48 27.12
CA LYS A 49 24.00 0.81 26.83
C LYS A 49 23.82 1.90 25.78
N GLN A 50 24.81 2.10 24.90
CA GLN A 50 24.69 2.99 23.75
C GLN A 50 24.04 2.25 22.57
N ILE A 51 23.15 2.96 21.89
CA ILE A 51 22.48 2.46 20.69
C ILE A 51 23.37 2.71 19.47
N LEU A 52 23.58 1.64 18.71
CA LEU A 52 24.24 1.63 17.42
C LEU A 52 23.19 1.37 16.33
N VAL A 53 23.31 2.08 15.21
CA VAL A 53 22.37 2.02 14.10
C VAL A 53 23.14 1.80 12.80
N GLY A 54 22.57 1.06 11.84
CA GLY A 54 23.17 0.92 10.52
C GLY A 54 24.37 -0.02 10.51
N LYS A 55 25.43 0.38 9.80
CA LYS A 55 26.63 -0.44 9.59
C LYS A 55 27.35 -0.84 10.90
N PRO A 56 27.52 0.03 11.91
CA PRO A 56 28.02 -0.37 13.22
C PRO A 56 27.20 -1.49 13.90
N ALA A 57 25.87 -1.42 13.81
CA ALA A 57 24.99 -2.46 14.34
C ALA A 57 25.07 -3.75 13.52
N ALA A 58 25.12 -3.63 12.18
CA ALA A 58 25.27 -4.76 11.27
C ALA A 58 26.57 -5.54 11.55
N ALA A 59 27.68 -4.85 11.79
CA ALA A 59 28.96 -5.47 12.14
C ALA A 59 28.91 -6.26 13.46
N ARG A 60 28.01 -5.89 14.38
CA ARG A 60 27.82 -6.59 15.66
C ARG A 60 26.86 -7.77 15.57
N LYS A 61 26.03 -7.86 14.53
CA LYS A 61 24.98 -8.90 14.38
C LYS A 61 25.50 -10.32 14.60
N THR A 62 26.71 -10.62 14.14
CA THR A 62 27.34 -11.93 14.34
C THR A 62 27.85 -12.12 15.76
N SER A 63 28.56 -11.14 16.31
CA SER A 63 29.18 -11.22 17.64
C SER A 63 28.22 -11.06 18.83
N HIS A 64 27.11 -10.34 18.64
CA HIS A 64 26.15 -9.95 19.67
C HIS A 64 24.70 -10.09 19.16
N PRO A 65 24.29 -11.29 18.72
CA PRO A 65 22.97 -11.50 18.13
C PRO A 65 21.83 -11.23 19.12
N ASP A 66 22.05 -11.51 20.41
CA ASP A 66 21.12 -11.26 21.53
C ASP A 66 20.92 -9.77 21.84
N LYS A 67 21.83 -8.91 21.39
CA LYS A 67 21.74 -7.44 21.55
C LYS A 67 21.54 -6.73 20.22
N THR A 68 21.05 -7.43 19.20
CA THR A 68 20.88 -6.86 17.86
C THR A 68 19.49 -7.17 17.31
N ALA A 69 18.75 -6.14 16.93
CA ALA A 69 17.46 -6.24 16.26
C ALA A 69 17.60 -5.92 14.76
N ALA A 70 16.92 -6.72 13.93
CA ALA A 70 16.81 -6.54 12.49
C ALA A 70 15.41 -6.98 12.02
N LEU A 71 15.03 -6.63 10.79
CA LEU A 71 13.76 -7.03 10.16
C LEU A 71 12.50 -6.59 10.92
N PHE A 72 12.63 -5.65 11.86
CA PHE A 72 11.53 -5.20 12.71
C PHE A 72 10.41 -4.48 11.93
N LYS A 73 10.68 -3.97 10.71
CA LYS A 73 9.62 -3.45 9.81
C LYS A 73 8.56 -4.51 9.49
N ARG A 74 8.92 -5.80 9.43
CA ARG A 74 7.96 -6.91 9.22
C ARG A 74 6.93 -7.03 10.35
N ALA A 75 7.23 -6.52 11.54
CA ALA A 75 6.34 -6.55 12.70
C ALA A 75 5.70 -5.18 13.00
N MET A 76 5.70 -4.25 12.03
CA MET A 76 4.79 -3.11 12.09
C MET A 76 3.34 -3.61 12.20
N GLY A 77 2.54 -2.95 13.04
CA GLY A 77 1.18 -3.39 13.37
C GLY A 77 1.07 -4.69 14.18
N SER A 78 2.16 -5.15 14.80
CA SER A 78 2.11 -6.28 15.74
C SER A 78 2.55 -5.86 17.15
N ASN A 79 2.29 -6.74 18.13
CA ASN A 79 2.77 -6.60 19.51
C ASN A 79 4.14 -7.28 19.73
N THR A 80 4.93 -7.47 18.67
CA THR A 80 6.26 -8.07 18.77
C THR A 80 7.23 -7.11 19.46
N HIS A 81 8.03 -7.63 20.38
CA HIS A 81 9.05 -6.89 21.11
C HIS A 81 10.42 -7.53 20.90
N TRP A 82 11.45 -6.68 20.88
CA TRP A 82 12.85 -7.08 20.86
C TRP A 82 13.49 -6.68 22.17
N HIS A 83 14.29 -7.58 22.74
CA HIS A 83 15.09 -7.27 23.91
C HIS A 83 16.52 -6.96 23.45
N LEU A 84 16.97 -5.74 23.74
CA LEU A 84 18.37 -5.36 23.58
C LEU A 84 18.92 -5.22 25.00
N GLY A 85 19.56 -6.28 25.50
CA GLY A 85 19.94 -6.37 26.92
C GLY A 85 18.73 -6.40 27.85
N GLU A 86 18.64 -5.44 28.79
CA GLU A 86 17.53 -5.33 29.74
C GLU A 86 16.35 -4.48 29.20
N GLU A 87 16.55 -3.77 28.09
CA GLU A 87 15.56 -2.88 27.52
C GLU A 87 14.73 -3.61 26.46
N SER A 88 13.44 -3.27 26.41
CA SER A 88 12.47 -3.85 25.49
C SER A 88 12.01 -2.77 24.52
N PHE A 89 12.02 -3.08 23.23
CA PHE A 89 11.64 -2.17 22.16
C PHE A 89 10.57 -2.79 21.27
N ASN A 90 9.65 -1.98 20.79
CA ASN A 90 8.71 -2.35 19.73
C ASN A 90 9.21 -1.89 18.33
N ALA A 91 8.50 -2.30 17.28
CA ALA A 91 8.89 -1.97 15.90
C ALA A 91 8.91 -0.45 15.60
N PRO A 92 7.92 0.36 16.03
CA PRO A 92 7.99 1.82 15.92
C PRO A 92 9.21 2.45 16.59
N GLU A 93 9.56 2.03 17.80
CA GLU A 93 10.71 2.54 18.54
C GLU A 93 12.02 2.23 17.82
N LEU A 94 12.22 0.98 17.38
CA LEU A 94 13.41 0.59 16.61
C LEU A 94 13.49 1.35 15.28
N SER A 95 12.36 1.55 14.60
CA SER A 95 12.33 2.29 13.34
C SER A 95 12.61 3.78 13.55
N SER A 96 12.20 4.36 14.68
CA SER A 96 12.51 5.74 15.02
C SER A 96 14.01 5.99 15.17
N LEU A 97 14.77 4.98 15.63
CA LEU A 97 16.23 5.06 15.75
C LEU A 97 16.89 5.09 14.38
N VAL A 98 16.40 4.31 13.41
CA VAL A 98 16.84 4.37 12.00
C VAL A 98 16.52 5.74 11.40
N LEU A 99 15.29 6.21 11.55
CA LEU A 99 14.86 7.52 11.05
C LEU A 99 15.67 8.67 11.66
N ARG A 100 16.01 8.58 12.95
CA ARG A 100 16.88 9.56 13.62
C ARG A 100 18.28 9.56 13.04
N SER A 101 18.87 8.38 12.78
CA SER A 101 20.17 8.28 12.11
C SER A 101 20.15 8.92 10.72
N LEU A 102 19.13 8.65 9.91
CA LEU A 102 18.98 9.25 8.58
C LEU A 102 18.79 10.76 8.66
N LYS A 103 18.00 11.24 9.63
CA LYS A 103 17.82 12.66 9.91
C LYS A 103 19.16 13.32 10.23
N GLU A 104 19.94 12.76 11.15
CA GLU A 104 21.26 13.30 11.51
C GLU A 104 22.20 13.35 10.29
N ASP A 105 22.24 12.29 9.48
CA ASP A 105 23.04 12.27 8.25
C ASP A 105 22.61 13.37 7.27
N ALA A 106 21.31 13.62 7.12
CA ALA A 106 20.79 14.69 6.28
C ALA A 106 21.02 16.10 6.85
N GLU A 107 20.92 16.28 8.17
CA GLU A 107 21.24 17.54 8.85
C GLU A 107 22.73 17.87 8.70
N ASP A 108 23.60 16.88 8.83
CA ASP A 108 25.04 16.99 8.61
C ASP A 108 25.36 17.29 7.13
N TYR A 109 24.67 16.65 6.17
CA TYR A 109 24.88 16.89 4.74
C TYR A 109 24.41 18.28 4.30
N LEU A 110 23.21 18.69 4.74
CA LEU A 110 22.55 19.92 4.31
C LEU A 110 22.87 21.13 5.19
N GLN A 111 23.54 20.91 6.33
CA GLN A 111 23.91 21.93 7.33
C GLN A 111 22.70 22.73 7.86
N GLN A 112 21.55 22.07 7.99
CA GLN A 112 20.30 22.66 8.45
C GLN A 112 19.36 21.62 9.07
N PRO A 113 18.48 22.00 10.02
CA PRO A 113 17.59 21.06 10.68
C PRO A 113 16.53 20.49 9.74
N ILE A 114 16.23 19.20 9.90
CA ILE A 114 15.21 18.49 9.10
C ILE A 114 13.99 18.20 9.96
N LYS A 115 12.81 18.53 9.43
CA LYS A 115 11.53 18.32 10.13
C LYS A 115 10.50 17.64 9.25
N ASP A 116 10.08 18.29 8.17
CA ASP A 116 9.03 17.77 7.29
C ASP A 116 9.61 16.79 6.26
N VAL A 117 9.04 15.59 6.19
CA VAL A 117 9.53 14.52 5.30
C VAL A 117 8.38 13.74 4.66
N VAL A 118 8.62 13.21 3.47
CA VAL A 118 7.77 12.17 2.86
C VAL A 118 8.42 10.82 3.11
N ILE A 119 7.67 9.85 3.63
CA ILE A 119 8.19 8.51 3.96
C ILE A 119 7.49 7.45 3.11
N SER A 120 8.24 6.52 2.53
CA SER A 120 7.70 5.39 1.78
C SER A 120 7.08 4.33 2.70
N VAL A 121 6.04 3.64 2.21
CA VAL A 121 5.47 2.43 2.82
C VAL A 121 5.05 1.44 1.74
N PRO A 122 5.07 0.12 2.00
CA PRO A 122 4.53 -0.86 1.06
C PRO A 122 3.07 -0.55 0.71
N ALA A 123 2.68 -0.73 -0.55
CA ALA A 123 1.32 -0.41 -0.98
C ALA A 123 0.28 -1.25 -0.23
N TYR A 124 0.60 -2.52 0.05
CA TYR A 124 -0.26 -3.46 0.76
C TYR A 124 -0.21 -3.34 2.30
N PHE A 125 0.40 -2.29 2.85
CA PHE A 125 0.36 -2.03 4.30
C PHE A 125 -1.05 -1.67 4.77
N SER A 126 -1.46 -2.30 5.87
CA SER A 126 -2.68 -1.96 6.60
C SER A 126 -2.58 -0.58 7.28
N ASP A 127 -3.71 -0.03 7.68
CA ASP A 127 -3.73 1.24 8.39
C ASP A 127 -2.96 1.21 9.71
N GLU A 128 -2.97 0.09 10.43
CA GLU A 128 -2.20 -0.07 11.66
C GLU A 128 -0.69 0.03 11.40
N GLN A 129 -0.22 -0.57 10.32
CA GLN A 129 1.19 -0.49 9.89
C GLN A 129 1.57 0.94 9.48
N ARG A 130 0.67 1.65 8.79
CA ARG A 130 0.85 3.07 8.42
C ARG A 130 0.90 3.97 9.66
N LYS A 131 0.04 3.75 10.66
CA LYS A 131 0.10 4.45 11.96
C LYS A 131 1.44 4.25 12.66
N HIS A 132 1.90 3.01 12.74
CA HIS A 132 3.18 2.66 13.37
C HIS A 132 4.36 3.34 12.67
N THR A 133 4.31 3.48 11.35
CA THR A 133 5.32 4.22 10.58
C THR A 133 5.31 5.72 10.91
N ARG A 134 4.13 6.35 11.03
CA ARG A 134 4.05 7.77 11.46
C ARG A 134 4.53 7.97 12.90
N LEU A 135 4.17 7.06 13.80
CA LEU A 135 4.65 7.07 15.18
C LEU A 135 6.18 6.99 15.24
N ALA A 136 6.80 6.13 14.43
CA ALA A 136 8.25 6.07 14.32
C ALA A 136 8.87 7.42 13.89
N ALA A 137 8.24 8.11 12.93
CA ALA A 137 8.68 9.44 12.50
C ALA A 137 8.57 10.48 13.62
N GLU A 138 7.45 10.49 14.35
CA GLU A 138 7.23 11.39 15.49
C GLU A 138 8.29 11.18 16.58
N LEU A 139 8.57 9.92 16.95
CA LEU A 139 9.61 9.55 17.91
C LEU A 139 11.03 9.92 17.44
N ALA A 140 11.25 10.07 16.14
CA ALA A 140 12.49 10.57 15.54
C ALA A 140 12.55 12.11 15.48
N GLY A 141 11.50 12.81 15.89
CA GLY A 141 11.39 14.26 15.77
C GLY A 141 11.23 14.74 14.32
N LEU A 142 10.57 13.92 13.50
CA LEU A 142 10.19 14.21 12.12
C LEU A 142 8.67 14.35 12.02
N ASN A 143 8.22 15.16 11.08
CA ASN A 143 6.83 15.29 10.69
C ASN A 143 6.65 14.59 9.33
N ALA A 144 6.08 13.39 9.36
CA ALA A 144 5.75 12.64 8.15
C ALA A 144 4.53 13.27 7.46
N VAL A 145 4.76 14.39 6.75
CA VAL A 145 3.71 15.19 6.09
C VAL A 145 2.89 14.38 5.10
N ARG A 146 3.49 13.32 4.54
CA ARG A 146 2.82 12.35 3.69
C ARG A 146 3.51 11.00 3.80
N LEU A 147 2.71 9.94 3.81
CA LEU A 147 3.20 8.60 3.48
C LEU A 147 2.92 8.36 2.00
N ILE A 148 3.90 7.87 1.26
CA ILE A 148 3.76 7.51 -0.15
C ILE A 148 3.93 6.00 -0.30
N ASN A 149 3.13 5.38 -1.17
CA ASN A 149 3.32 3.97 -1.48
C ASN A 149 4.63 3.79 -2.25
N GLU A 150 5.47 2.84 -1.85
CA GLU A 150 6.74 2.47 -2.49
C GLU A 150 6.64 2.37 -4.04
N PRO A 151 5.64 1.67 -4.62
CA PRO A 151 5.50 1.60 -6.07
C PRO A 151 5.12 2.93 -6.73
N THR A 152 4.34 3.77 -6.06
CA THR A 152 4.01 5.13 -6.55
C THR A 152 5.23 6.04 -6.50
N ALA A 153 6.05 5.93 -5.44
CA ALA A 153 7.32 6.64 -5.36
C ALA A 153 8.24 6.22 -6.52
N ALA A 154 8.41 4.91 -6.74
CA ALA A 154 9.19 4.39 -7.86
C ALA A 154 8.69 4.92 -9.21
N ALA A 155 7.38 4.94 -9.45
CA ALA A 155 6.80 5.51 -10.66
C ALA A 155 7.10 7.00 -10.83
N MET A 156 7.09 7.78 -9.75
CA MET A 156 7.46 9.20 -9.81
C MET A 156 8.95 9.43 -10.08
N ALA A 157 9.82 8.56 -9.61
CA ALA A 157 11.24 8.62 -9.95
C ALA A 157 11.48 8.32 -11.45
N TYR A 158 10.71 7.39 -12.03
CA TYR A 158 10.76 7.08 -13.46
C TYR A 158 10.11 8.17 -14.34
N GLY A 159 9.05 8.83 -13.84
CA GLY A 159 7.98 9.38 -14.65
C GLY A 159 7.85 10.91 -14.69
N LEU A 160 8.95 11.66 -14.79
CA LEU A 160 8.84 13.10 -15.12
C LEU A 160 9.02 13.42 -16.61
N HIS A 161 9.63 12.57 -17.45
CA HIS A 161 10.13 13.07 -18.76
C HIS A 161 9.91 12.23 -20.03
N THR A 162 9.21 11.09 -20.06
CA THR A 162 9.39 10.21 -21.25
C THR A 162 8.19 9.59 -21.98
N GLN A 163 7.00 9.34 -21.42
CA GLN A 163 5.89 8.75 -22.22
C GLN A 163 4.49 9.23 -21.81
N GLN A 164 3.71 9.67 -22.80
CA GLN A 164 2.29 10.00 -22.64
C GLN A 164 1.47 8.70 -22.59
N ASN A 165 0.60 8.54 -21.58
CA ASN A 165 -0.38 7.46 -21.45
C ASN A 165 0.20 6.04 -21.47
N SER A 166 1.21 5.77 -20.65
CA SER A 166 1.81 4.43 -20.51
C SER A 166 1.31 3.70 -19.28
N ARG A 167 0.94 2.42 -19.46
CA ARG A 167 0.61 1.50 -18.37
C ARG A 167 1.86 0.77 -17.90
N SER A 168 2.22 0.96 -16.65
CA SER A 168 3.37 0.31 -16.03
C SER A 168 2.93 -0.69 -14.99
N LEU A 169 3.67 -1.80 -14.90
CA LEU A 169 3.61 -2.68 -13.75
C LEU A 169 4.88 -2.48 -12.93
N VAL A 170 4.71 -2.08 -11.68
CA VAL A 170 5.78 -1.99 -10.69
C VAL A 170 5.82 -3.33 -9.94
N PHE A 171 6.97 -3.99 -10.02
CA PHE A 171 7.30 -5.23 -9.33
C PHE A 171 8.30 -4.88 -8.24
N ASP A 172 7.84 -4.80 -6.99
CA ASP A 172 8.65 -4.44 -5.84
C ASP A 172 8.93 -5.67 -4.99
N LEU A 173 10.18 -6.17 -5.06
CA LEU A 173 10.65 -7.26 -4.22
C LEU A 173 11.79 -6.77 -3.33
N GLY A 174 11.41 -6.34 -2.13
CA GLY A 174 12.32 -5.87 -1.10
C GLY A 174 12.94 -7.01 -0.28
N GLY A 175 13.52 -6.66 0.86
CA GLY A 175 14.06 -7.63 1.82
C GLY A 175 12.98 -8.44 2.55
N GLY A 176 11.77 -7.90 2.71
CA GLY A 176 10.72 -8.60 3.44
C GLY A 176 9.29 -8.52 2.95
N THR A 177 9.03 -7.70 1.95
CA THR A 177 7.71 -7.56 1.35
C THR A 177 7.83 -7.68 -0.15
N PHE A 178 6.75 -8.14 -0.76
CA PHE A 178 6.57 -8.19 -2.19
C PHE A 178 5.29 -7.46 -2.56
N ASP A 179 5.37 -6.45 -3.40
CA ASP A 179 4.22 -5.68 -3.88
C ASP A 179 4.23 -5.64 -5.41
N VAL A 180 3.05 -5.69 -6.00
CA VAL A 180 2.82 -5.53 -7.44
C VAL A 180 1.72 -4.51 -7.63
N THR A 181 2.03 -3.47 -8.40
CA THR A 181 1.09 -2.38 -8.66
C THR A 181 1.01 -2.10 -10.14
N VAL A 182 -0.22 -2.03 -10.66
CA VAL A 182 -0.50 -1.60 -12.03
C VAL A 182 -0.87 -0.13 -11.99
N LEU A 183 -0.11 0.67 -12.71
CA LEU A 183 -0.22 2.14 -12.74
C LEU A 183 -0.43 2.59 -14.18
N GLU A 184 -1.21 3.64 -14.38
CA GLU A 184 -1.31 4.36 -15.65
C GLU A 184 -0.86 5.80 -15.45
N TYR A 185 0.14 6.21 -16.23
CA TYR A 185 0.63 7.58 -16.24
C TYR A 185 -0.10 8.35 -17.35
N ALA A 186 -1.10 9.13 -16.98
CA ALA A 186 -1.89 9.97 -17.87
C ALA A 186 -1.75 11.44 -17.45
N THR A 187 -0.68 12.09 -17.90
CA THR A 187 -0.28 13.45 -17.44
C THR A 187 -1.47 14.41 -17.36
N PRO A 188 -1.64 15.10 -16.21
CA PRO A 188 -0.77 15.16 -15.02
C PRO A 188 -1.10 14.11 -13.93
N ILE A 189 -1.86 13.06 -14.25
CA ILE A 189 -2.40 12.09 -13.28
C ILE A 189 -1.58 10.79 -13.30
N ILE A 190 -1.26 10.26 -12.12
CA ILE A 190 -0.84 8.87 -11.95
C ILE A 190 -2.01 8.14 -11.30
N GLU A 191 -2.59 7.21 -12.04
CA GLU A 191 -3.69 6.39 -11.57
C GLU A 191 -3.19 5.01 -11.16
N VAL A 192 -3.52 4.61 -9.94
CA VAL A 192 -3.30 3.24 -9.48
C VAL A 192 -4.52 2.41 -9.86
N HIS A 193 -4.36 1.45 -10.78
CA HIS A 193 -5.45 0.57 -11.20
C HIS A 193 -5.68 -0.58 -10.24
N ALA A 194 -4.60 -1.17 -9.74
CA ALA A 194 -4.65 -2.25 -8.77
C ALA A 194 -3.32 -2.39 -8.03
N SER A 195 -3.39 -2.80 -6.78
CA SER A 195 -2.22 -3.22 -6.01
C SER A 195 -2.50 -4.53 -5.27
N ALA A 196 -1.52 -5.41 -5.25
CA ALA A 196 -1.55 -6.65 -4.49
C ALA A 196 -0.15 -6.96 -3.95
N GLY A 197 -0.06 -7.75 -2.89
CA GLY A 197 1.25 -8.07 -2.31
C GLY A 197 1.23 -9.24 -1.33
N ASP A 198 2.42 -9.53 -0.78
CA ASP A 198 2.68 -10.49 0.27
C ASP A 198 3.66 -9.85 1.28
N ASN A 199 3.13 -9.53 2.48
CA ASN A 199 3.87 -8.87 3.55
C ASN A 199 4.97 -9.74 4.20
N TYR A 200 5.07 -11.03 3.80
CA TYR A 200 5.98 -12.01 4.36
C TYR A 200 6.74 -12.76 3.25
N LEU A 201 7.10 -12.05 2.18
CA LEU A 201 7.86 -12.58 1.06
C LEU A 201 8.87 -11.51 0.60
N GLY A 202 10.15 -11.79 0.75
CA GLY A 202 11.22 -10.93 0.27
C GLY A 202 12.58 -11.63 0.27
N GLY A 203 13.64 -10.86 0.05
CA GLY A 203 15.01 -11.37 -0.07
C GLY A 203 15.48 -12.25 1.09
N GLU A 204 15.03 -12.02 2.33
CA GLU A 204 15.43 -12.85 3.48
C GLU A 204 14.85 -14.27 3.40
N ASP A 205 13.68 -14.46 2.78
CA ASP A 205 13.06 -15.78 2.68
C ASP A 205 13.86 -16.68 1.72
N PHE A 206 14.46 -16.09 0.67
CA PHE A 206 15.41 -16.78 -0.21
C PHE A 206 16.69 -17.19 0.53
N THR A 207 17.18 -16.32 1.40
CA THR A 207 18.36 -16.57 2.25
C THR A 207 18.09 -17.69 3.24
N HIS A 208 16.91 -17.72 3.86
CA HIS A 208 16.53 -18.79 4.79
C HIS A 208 16.46 -20.15 4.10
N LEU A 209 15.86 -20.25 2.91
CA LEU A 209 15.87 -21.52 2.16
C LEU A 209 17.29 -21.96 1.77
N LEU A 210 18.14 -21.02 1.36
CA LEU A 210 19.54 -21.31 1.04
C LEU A 210 20.33 -21.76 2.28
N LEU A 211 20.11 -21.11 3.42
CA LEU A 211 20.71 -21.51 4.70
C LEU A 211 20.33 -22.95 5.08
N ASP A 212 19.05 -23.29 5.02
CA ASP A 212 18.57 -24.62 5.41
C ASP A 212 19.13 -25.72 4.49
N GLU A 213 19.23 -25.46 3.18
CA GLU A 213 19.85 -26.38 2.23
C GLU A 213 21.37 -26.52 2.46
N VAL A 214 22.05 -25.45 2.84
CA VAL A 214 23.48 -25.46 3.17
C VAL A 214 23.77 -26.27 4.42
N LEU A 215 22.97 -26.07 5.48
CA LEU A 215 23.05 -26.87 6.71
C LEU A 215 22.87 -28.36 6.41
N LYS A 216 21.90 -28.69 5.54
CA LYS A 216 21.67 -30.06 5.09
C LYS A 216 22.83 -30.64 4.29
N ARG A 217 23.40 -29.90 3.32
CA ARG A 217 24.56 -30.36 2.52
C ARG A 217 25.80 -30.61 3.36
N TRP A 218 26.03 -29.79 4.37
CA TRP A 218 27.15 -29.95 5.30
C TRP A 218 26.83 -30.87 6.48
N ASN A 219 25.63 -31.45 6.51
CA ASN A 219 25.16 -32.34 7.58
C ASN A 219 25.32 -31.71 8.98
N LEU A 220 25.02 -30.42 9.08
CA LEU A 220 25.05 -29.66 10.32
C LEU A 220 23.64 -29.49 10.88
N ASP A 221 23.49 -29.81 12.16
CA ASP A 221 22.26 -29.53 12.89
C ASP A 221 22.27 -28.06 13.34
N LYS A 222 21.21 -27.32 12.98
CA LYS A 222 21.02 -25.92 13.40
C LYS A 222 21.05 -25.77 14.93
N SER A 223 20.56 -26.76 15.66
CA SER A 223 20.54 -26.74 17.13
C SER A 223 21.91 -26.95 17.78
N ALA A 224 22.90 -27.44 17.01
CA ALA A 224 24.27 -27.61 17.46
C ALA A 224 25.13 -26.34 17.27
N LEU A 225 24.63 -25.35 16.53
CA LEU A 225 25.32 -24.08 16.31
C LEU A 225 25.06 -23.12 17.46
N THR A 226 26.08 -22.36 17.85
CA THR A 226 25.87 -21.20 18.72
C THR A 226 25.15 -20.11 17.94
N ASP A 227 24.50 -19.16 18.63
CA ASP A 227 23.84 -18.03 17.97
C ASP A 227 24.83 -17.21 17.11
N SER A 228 26.08 -17.12 17.55
CA SER A 228 27.17 -16.47 16.81
C SER A 228 27.53 -17.23 15.53
N ASP A 229 27.67 -18.56 15.61
CA ASP A 229 27.95 -19.40 14.43
C ASP A 229 26.80 -19.32 13.42
N LEU A 230 25.56 -19.39 13.90
CA LEU A 230 24.38 -19.28 13.05
C LEU A 230 24.31 -17.91 12.37
N ALA A 231 24.60 -16.83 13.09
CA ALA A 231 24.64 -15.48 12.52
C ALA A 231 25.80 -15.29 11.53
N ALA A 232 26.97 -15.90 11.77
CA ALA A 232 28.11 -15.88 10.84
C ALA A 232 27.78 -16.63 9.54
N LEU A 233 27.18 -17.81 9.67
CA LEU A 233 26.71 -18.60 8.53
C LEU A 233 25.65 -17.82 7.74
N TYR A 234 24.67 -17.22 8.42
CA TYR A 234 23.66 -16.39 7.78
C TYR A 234 24.27 -15.27 6.94
N ALA A 235 25.24 -14.53 7.50
CA ALA A 235 25.92 -13.45 6.80
C ALA A 235 26.69 -13.96 5.56
N CYS A 236 27.31 -15.14 5.64
CA CYS A 236 27.97 -15.78 4.50
C CYS A 236 26.97 -16.14 3.39
N VAL A 237 25.84 -16.75 3.75
CA VAL A 237 24.77 -17.12 2.82
C VAL A 237 24.16 -15.89 2.15
N GLU A 238 23.84 -14.85 2.92
CA GLU A 238 23.31 -13.58 2.39
C GLU A 238 24.28 -12.94 1.40
N ALA A 239 25.57 -12.87 1.75
CA ALA A 239 26.60 -12.31 0.89
C ALA A 239 26.73 -13.09 -0.43
N ALA A 240 26.67 -14.43 -0.37
CA ALA A 240 26.73 -15.27 -1.57
C ALA A 240 25.50 -15.06 -2.48
N LYS A 241 24.30 -14.98 -1.90
CA LYS A 241 23.05 -14.66 -2.63
C LYS A 241 23.15 -13.29 -3.31
N CYS A 242 23.55 -12.26 -2.56
CA CYS A 242 23.63 -10.88 -3.07
C CYS A 242 24.70 -10.72 -4.15
N ALA A 243 25.82 -11.46 -4.08
CA ALA A 243 26.83 -11.47 -5.12
C ALA A 243 26.29 -11.96 -6.49
N SER A 244 25.17 -12.70 -6.50
CA SER A 244 24.46 -13.17 -7.70
C SER A 244 25.38 -13.85 -8.72
N SER A 245 26.40 -14.58 -8.25
CA SER A 245 27.33 -15.32 -9.10
C SER A 245 26.67 -16.57 -9.67
N SER A 246 27.03 -16.94 -10.90
CA SER A 246 26.62 -18.21 -11.52
C SER A 246 27.85 -18.99 -11.97
N PRO A 247 28.15 -20.16 -11.36
CA PRO A 247 27.43 -20.75 -10.22
C PRO A 247 27.66 -19.96 -8.93
N LEU A 248 26.69 -20.01 -8.01
CA LEU A 248 26.81 -19.39 -6.69
C LEU A 248 27.77 -20.22 -5.84
N ARG A 249 28.78 -19.57 -5.26
CA ARG A 249 29.81 -20.23 -4.45
C ARG A 249 29.83 -19.67 -3.04
N MET A 250 30.01 -20.55 -2.07
CA MET A 250 30.10 -20.19 -0.68
C MET A 250 31.24 -20.93 0.01
N SER A 251 31.88 -20.27 0.97
CA SER A 251 32.92 -20.83 1.81
C SER A 251 32.74 -20.31 3.23
N TRP A 252 32.67 -21.19 4.21
CA TRP A 252 32.52 -20.86 5.63
C TRP A 252 33.54 -21.60 6.47
N LEU A 253 34.30 -20.88 7.29
CA LEU A 253 35.24 -21.46 8.24
C LEU A 253 34.50 -21.79 9.54
N TYR A 254 34.38 -23.07 9.86
CA TYR A 254 33.71 -23.58 11.05
C TYR A 254 34.56 -24.64 11.74
N GLN A 255 34.86 -24.47 13.03
CA GLN A 255 35.68 -25.40 13.83
C GLN A 255 36.99 -25.81 13.12
N GLU A 256 37.76 -24.83 12.63
CA GLU A 256 39.02 -25.02 11.89
C GLU A 256 38.90 -25.76 10.54
N SER A 257 37.67 -26.07 10.11
CA SER A 257 37.37 -26.69 8.82
C SER A 257 36.72 -25.68 7.87
N VAL A 258 37.16 -25.66 6.62
CA VAL A 258 36.52 -24.85 5.57
C VAL A 258 35.44 -25.70 4.92
N LEU A 259 34.19 -25.25 5.06
CA LEU A 259 33.02 -25.85 4.43
C LEU A 259 32.69 -25.05 3.17
N GLU A 260 32.70 -25.72 2.02
CA GLU A 260 32.40 -25.12 0.74
C GLU A 260 31.14 -25.73 0.13
N SER A 261 30.39 -24.93 -0.62
CA SER A 261 29.28 -25.38 -1.44
C SER A 261 29.22 -24.56 -2.72
N THR A 262 28.82 -25.22 -3.81
CA THR A 262 28.50 -24.58 -5.08
C THR A 262 27.06 -24.93 -5.44
N PHE A 263 26.31 -23.92 -5.89
CA PHE A 263 24.94 -24.06 -6.34
C PHE A 263 24.84 -23.62 -7.80
N TYR A 264 24.33 -24.51 -8.64
CA TYR A 264 24.03 -24.20 -10.03
C TYR A 264 22.62 -23.61 -10.16
N ASP A 265 22.35 -22.96 -11.30
CA ASP A 265 21.10 -22.26 -11.58
C ASP A 265 19.85 -23.15 -11.42
N ASP A 266 19.93 -24.42 -11.84
CA ASP A 266 18.86 -25.41 -11.75
C ASP A 266 18.60 -25.85 -10.30
N GLU A 267 19.64 -25.96 -9.49
CA GLU A 267 19.53 -26.24 -8.06
C GLU A 267 18.88 -25.07 -7.31
N LEU A 268 19.29 -23.83 -7.62
CA LEU A 268 18.69 -22.63 -7.04
C LEU A 268 17.23 -22.45 -7.47
N GLU A 269 16.90 -22.73 -8.74
CA GLU A 269 15.53 -22.69 -9.23
C GLU A 269 14.65 -23.71 -8.51
N ALA A 270 15.12 -24.95 -8.34
CA ALA A 270 14.40 -25.99 -7.60
C ALA A 270 14.22 -25.63 -6.11
N LEU A 271 15.26 -25.09 -5.48
CA LEU A 271 15.25 -24.66 -4.09
C LEU A 271 14.24 -23.53 -3.84
N TRP A 272 14.24 -22.51 -4.69
CA TRP A 272 13.41 -21.32 -4.53
C TRP A 272 12.03 -21.44 -5.17
N LEU A 273 11.73 -22.52 -5.90
CA LEU A 273 10.43 -22.75 -6.55
C LEU A 273 9.20 -22.46 -5.67
N PRO A 274 9.17 -22.81 -4.36
CA PRO A 274 8.04 -22.45 -3.50
C PRO A 274 7.83 -20.95 -3.36
N LEU A 275 8.90 -20.16 -3.22
CA LEU A 275 8.84 -18.69 -3.13
C LEU A 275 8.48 -18.08 -4.48
N LEU A 276 9.05 -18.62 -5.57
CA LEU A 276 8.77 -18.18 -6.92
C LEU A 276 7.30 -18.40 -7.31
N ASN A 277 6.67 -19.48 -6.81
CA ASN A 277 5.23 -19.70 -6.96
C ASN A 277 4.39 -18.69 -6.14
N ARG A 278 4.84 -18.32 -4.94
CA ARG A 278 4.16 -17.29 -4.13
C ARG A 278 4.16 -15.91 -4.82
N LEU A 279 5.23 -15.57 -5.55
CA LEU A 279 5.29 -14.33 -6.35
C LEU A 279 4.19 -14.25 -7.41
N ARG A 280 3.74 -15.39 -7.97
CA ARG A 280 2.72 -15.38 -9.04
C ARG A 280 1.36 -14.91 -8.56
N THR A 281 0.97 -15.24 -7.34
CA THR A 281 -0.37 -14.97 -6.82
C THR A 281 -0.67 -13.45 -6.80
N PRO A 282 0.17 -12.56 -6.22
CA PRO A 282 -0.08 -11.13 -6.28
C PRO A 282 -0.05 -10.56 -7.70
N ILE A 283 0.81 -11.08 -8.59
CA ILE A 283 0.88 -10.63 -9.99
C ILE A 283 -0.43 -10.91 -10.72
N GLU A 284 -0.90 -12.15 -10.67
CA GLU A 284 -2.17 -12.55 -11.29
C GLU A 284 -3.35 -11.80 -10.69
N GLN A 285 -3.30 -11.52 -9.38
CA GLN A 285 -4.32 -10.77 -8.67
C GLN A 285 -4.37 -9.29 -9.12
N ALA A 286 -3.23 -8.61 -9.21
CA ALA A 286 -3.15 -7.22 -9.65
C ALA A 286 -3.61 -7.06 -11.12
N LEU A 287 -3.25 -7.99 -12.00
CA LEU A 287 -3.73 -7.99 -13.40
C LEU A 287 -5.24 -8.23 -13.50
N ARG A 288 -5.78 -9.16 -12.69
CA ARG A 288 -7.22 -9.42 -12.66
C ARG A 288 -8.00 -8.22 -12.15
N ASP A 289 -7.54 -7.61 -11.06
CA ASP A 289 -8.23 -6.47 -10.42
C ASP A 289 -8.17 -5.22 -11.29
N SER A 290 -7.04 -4.97 -11.97
CA SER A 290 -6.93 -3.89 -12.96
C SER A 290 -7.72 -4.15 -14.25
N ARG A 291 -8.22 -5.38 -14.44
CA ARG A 291 -8.93 -5.82 -15.66
C ARG A 291 -8.09 -5.66 -16.93
N LEU A 292 -6.76 -5.72 -16.79
CA LEU A 292 -5.80 -5.61 -17.88
C LEU A 292 -5.15 -6.95 -18.18
N LYS A 293 -4.89 -7.20 -19.47
CA LYS A 293 -4.08 -8.34 -19.92
C LYS A 293 -2.59 -8.00 -19.88
N PRO A 294 -1.69 -8.98 -19.71
CA PRO A 294 -0.24 -8.75 -19.71
C PRO A 294 0.25 -7.96 -20.93
N GLU A 295 -0.32 -8.19 -22.11
CA GLU A 295 0.08 -7.51 -23.35
C GLU A 295 -0.27 -6.01 -23.38
N GLN A 296 -1.21 -5.59 -22.52
CA GLN A 296 -1.63 -4.19 -22.36
C GLN A 296 -0.77 -3.41 -21.36
N ILE A 297 0.19 -4.08 -20.71
CA ILE A 297 1.19 -3.43 -19.86
C ILE A 297 2.33 -2.98 -20.76
N ASP A 298 2.55 -1.67 -20.85
CA ASP A 298 3.56 -1.06 -21.72
C ASP A 298 4.97 -1.29 -21.20
N SER A 299 5.14 -1.19 -19.88
CA SER A 299 6.43 -1.24 -19.21
C SER A 299 6.45 -2.00 -17.90
N LEU A 300 7.60 -2.60 -17.61
CA LEU A 300 7.89 -3.30 -16.36
C LEU A 300 8.96 -2.52 -15.59
N VAL A 301 8.66 -2.20 -14.34
CA VAL A 301 9.54 -1.48 -13.43
C VAL A 301 9.91 -2.41 -12.28
N LEU A 302 11.20 -2.67 -12.08
CA LEU A 302 11.69 -3.45 -10.94
C LEU A 302 12.10 -2.51 -9.79
N VAL A 303 11.67 -2.87 -8.58
CA VAL A 303 11.95 -2.15 -7.34
C VAL A 303 12.40 -3.17 -6.29
N GLY A 304 13.27 -2.73 -5.38
CA GLY A 304 13.79 -3.54 -4.29
C GLY A 304 14.99 -4.39 -4.70
N GLY A 305 15.98 -4.51 -3.81
CA GLY A 305 17.24 -5.19 -4.12
C GLY A 305 17.10 -6.67 -4.49
N ALA A 306 16.09 -7.37 -3.96
CA ALA A 306 15.88 -8.78 -4.29
C ALA A 306 15.29 -8.98 -5.69
N SER A 307 14.70 -7.95 -6.32
CA SER A 307 14.32 -8.00 -7.73
C SER A 307 15.52 -8.15 -8.69
N GLN A 308 16.74 -7.88 -8.21
CA GLN A 308 17.96 -8.01 -9.01
C GLN A 308 18.42 -9.46 -9.19
N MET A 309 17.88 -10.41 -8.42
CA MET A 309 18.24 -11.82 -8.54
C MET A 309 17.91 -12.35 -9.95
N PRO A 310 18.85 -13.03 -10.65
CA PRO A 310 18.63 -13.47 -12.04
C PRO A 310 17.38 -14.33 -12.23
N LEU A 311 17.06 -15.21 -11.27
CA LEU A 311 15.86 -16.04 -11.31
C LEU A 311 14.56 -15.23 -11.22
N VAL A 312 14.55 -14.17 -10.41
CA VAL A 312 13.39 -13.27 -10.27
C VAL A 312 13.19 -12.47 -11.56
N GLN A 313 14.27 -11.92 -12.12
CA GLN A 313 14.21 -11.21 -13.40
C GLN A 313 13.70 -12.12 -14.53
N ARG A 314 14.18 -13.38 -14.59
CA ARG A 314 13.71 -14.36 -15.58
C ARG A 314 12.20 -14.61 -15.46
N ILE A 315 11.66 -14.68 -14.25
CA ILE A 315 10.22 -14.85 -14.03
C ILE A 315 9.44 -13.63 -14.45
N ALA A 316 9.88 -12.42 -14.05
CA ALA A 316 9.22 -11.19 -14.46
C ALA A 316 9.20 -11.06 -15.99
N VAL A 317 10.33 -11.27 -16.67
CA VAL A 317 10.40 -11.25 -18.14
C VAL A 317 9.53 -12.33 -18.78
N ARG A 318 9.50 -13.56 -18.24
CA ARG A 318 8.67 -14.66 -18.79
C ARG A 318 7.18 -14.38 -18.63
N LEU A 319 6.76 -13.77 -17.52
CA LEU A 319 5.36 -13.45 -17.24
C LEU A 319 4.84 -12.30 -18.10
N PHE A 320 5.65 -11.26 -18.30
CA PHE A 320 5.22 -10.05 -18.99
C PHE A 320 5.65 -9.98 -20.46
N GLY A 321 6.59 -10.84 -20.89
CA GLY A 321 7.14 -10.82 -22.25
C GLY A 321 7.95 -9.57 -22.58
N LYS A 322 8.31 -8.76 -21.57
CA LYS A 322 9.00 -7.49 -21.71
C LYS A 322 10.23 -7.43 -20.82
N LEU A 323 11.25 -6.70 -21.28
CA LEU A 323 12.41 -6.40 -20.48
C LEU A 323 12.07 -5.27 -19.48
N PRO A 324 12.54 -5.36 -18.24
CA PRO A 324 12.36 -4.30 -17.26
C PRO A 324 13.15 -3.05 -17.66
N TYR A 325 12.66 -1.87 -17.29
CA TYR A 325 13.44 -0.64 -17.35
C TYR A 325 14.66 -0.73 -16.43
N GLN A 326 15.80 -0.23 -16.91
CA GLN A 326 17.10 -0.30 -16.20
C GLN A 326 17.73 1.07 -15.95
N SER A 327 16.97 2.16 -16.08
CA SER A 327 17.49 3.53 -15.95
C SER A 327 17.88 3.91 -14.52
N TYR A 328 17.34 3.22 -13.52
CA TYR A 328 17.60 3.46 -12.10
C TYR A 328 17.98 2.16 -11.38
N ASP A 329 18.77 2.26 -10.32
CA ASP A 329 19.00 1.14 -9.40
C ASP A 329 17.69 0.82 -8.65
N PRO A 330 17.17 -0.42 -8.76
CA PRO A 330 15.97 -0.85 -8.02
C PRO A 330 16.07 -0.65 -6.50
N SER A 331 17.27 -0.61 -5.94
CA SER A 331 17.51 -0.46 -4.50
C SER A 331 17.42 0.97 -3.99
N THR A 332 17.44 1.97 -4.87
CA THR A 332 17.47 3.39 -4.46
C THR A 332 16.28 4.19 -4.96
N ILE A 333 15.52 3.64 -5.89
CA ILE A 333 14.51 4.39 -6.65
C ILE A 333 13.36 4.91 -5.78
N VAL A 334 12.96 4.17 -4.76
CA VAL A 334 11.88 4.56 -3.85
C VAL A 334 12.22 5.87 -3.13
N ALA A 335 13.45 6.00 -2.63
CA ALA A 335 13.91 7.21 -1.94
C ALA A 335 13.90 8.43 -2.87
N LEU A 336 14.39 8.25 -4.10
CA LEU A 336 14.35 9.28 -5.14
C LEU A 336 12.92 9.73 -5.42
N GLY A 337 12.01 8.77 -5.57
CA GLY A 337 10.58 9.01 -5.77
C GLY A 337 9.90 9.76 -4.62
N ALA A 338 10.25 9.40 -3.39
CA ALA A 338 9.76 10.09 -2.20
C ALA A 338 10.25 11.55 -2.14
N ALA A 339 11.50 11.82 -2.56
CA ALA A 339 12.01 13.19 -2.65
C ALA A 339 11.31 13.99 -3.77
N THR A 340 11.05 13.36 -4.92
CA THR A 340 10.21 13.95 -5.98
C THR A 340 8.82 14.29 -5.46
N GLN A 341 8.18 13.41 -4.67
CA GLN A 341 6.89 13.71 -4.03
C GLN A 341 6.96 14.92 -3.10
N ALA A 342 8.04 15.01 -2.32
CA ALA A 342 8.25 16.12 -1.43
C ALA A 342 8.38 17.43 -2.22
N ALA A 343 9.03 17.41 -3.38
CA ALA A 343 9.17 18.55 -4.28
C ALA A 343 7.84 18.97 -4.92
N CYS A 344 7.03 18.02 -5.42
CA CYS A 344 5.67 18.30 -5.93
C CYS A 344 4.82 19.02 -4.87
N ARG A 345 4.88 18.56 -3.61
CA ARG A 345 4.12 19.14 -2.50
C ARG A 345 4.50 20.59 -2.23
N LEU A 346 5.79 20.91 -2.37
CA LEU A 346 6.32 22.26 -2.17
C LEU A 346 6.16 23.16 -3.40
N ARG A 347 5.57 22.65 -4.50
CA ARG A 347 5.38 23.37 -5.77
C ARG A 347 6.71 23.93 -6.30
N HIS A 348 7.76 23.13 -6.25
CA HIS A 348 9.02 23.47 -6.91
C HIS A 348 8.79 23.68 -8.41
N GLU A 349 9.34 24.76 -8.98
CA GLU A 349 9.13 25.14 -10.39
C GLU A 349 9.62 24.07 -11.38
N ASP A 350 10.59 23.25 -10.97
CA ASP A 350 11.20 22.18 -11.76
C ASP A 350 10.35 20.89 -11.83
N VAL A 351 9.19 20.84 -11.14
CA VAL A 351 8.35 19.64 -11.05
C VAL A 351 6.91 19.96 -11.43
N GLU A 352 6.39 19.27 -12.45
CA GLU A 352 4.97 19.34 -12.79
C GLU A 352 4.11 18.85 -11.61
N GLU A 353 3.01 19.52 -11.31
CA GLU A 353 2.08 19.11 -10.25
C GLU A 353 1.41 17.79 -10.67
N VAL A 354 1.89 16.69 -10.11
CA VAL A 354 1.32 15.35 -10.36
C VAL A 354 0.17 15.09 -9.39
N ILE A 355 -1.01 14.78 -9.95
CA ILE A 355 -2.16 14.31 -9.17
C ILE A 355 -2.03 12.80 -9.01
N LEU A 356 -1.76 12.35 -7.78
CA LEU A 356 -1.78 10.94 -7.43
C LEU A 356 -3.18 10.55 -6.98
N THR A 357 -3.82 9.63 -7.71
CA THR A 357 -5.01 8.94 -7.18
C THR A 357 -4.56 7.66 -6.49
N ASP A 358 -4.89 7.53 -5.21
CA ASP A 358 -4.60 6.33 -4.42
C ASP A 358 -5.81 5.40 -4.44
N ILE A 359 -5.66 4.17 -3.95
CA ILE A 359 -6.73 3.17 -3.91
C ILE A 359 -6.87 2.55 -2.52
N CYS A 360 -8.05 2.01 -2.22
CA CYS A 360 -8.26 1.19 -1.03
C CYS A 360 -7.49 -0.14 -1.14
N PRO A 361 -6.52 -0.47 -0.25
CA PRO A 361 -5.80 -1.75 -0.33
C PRO A 361 -6.68 -2.95 0.05
N TYR A 362 -7.75 -2.72 0.81
CA TYR A 362 -8.69 -3.74 1.27
C TYR A 362 -10.14 -3.23 1.18
N SER A 363 -11.10 -4.14 1.05
CA SER A 363 -12.51 -3.81 1.10
C SER A 363 -12.92 -3.38 2.51
N LEU A 364 -13.73 -2.32 2.59
CA LEU A 364 -14.35 -1.79 3.80
C LEU A 364 -15.85 -2.07 3.76
N GLY A 365 -16.39 -2.59 4.86
CA GLY A 365 -17.81 -2.95 4.90
C GLY A 365 -18.31 -3.23 6.31
N VAL A 366 -19.50 -3.83 6.38
CA VAL A 366 -20.19 -4.12 7.64
C VAL A 366 -20.51 -5.60 7.81
N GLU A 367 -20.71 -6.03 9.05
CA GLU A 367 -21.32 -7.32 9.34
C GLU A 367 -22.83 -7.28 9.07
N VAL A 368 -23.34 -8.28 8.36
CA VAL A 368 -24.77 -8.45 8.08
C VAL A 368 -25.24 -9.84 8.47
N ASN A 369 -26.56 -9.95 8.65
CA ASN A 369 -27.26 -11.21 8.66
C ASN A 369 -27.85 -11.47 7.27
N ARG A 370 -27.41 -12.54 6.59
CA ARG A 370 -28.03 -12.98 5.33
C ARG A 370 -28.80 -14.28 5.55
N GLN A 371 -30.12 -14.23 5.32
CA GLN A 371 -31.00 -15.40 5.39
C GLN A 371 -30.89 -16.17 6.73
N GLY A 372 -30.74 -15.46 7.84
CA GLY A 372 -30.62 -16.04 9.18
C GLY A 372 -29.19 -16.41 9.59
N VAL A 373 -28.19 -16.25 8.70
CA VAL A 373 -26.79 -16.52 9.02
C VAL A 373 -26.08 -15.22 9.42
N PRO A 374 -25.65 -15.06 10.68
CA PRO A 374 -24.86 -13.90 11.12
C PRO A 374 -23.38 -14.02 10.72
N GLY A 375 -22.62 -12.95 10.95
CA GLY A 375 -21.17 -12.92 10.72
C GLY A 375 -20.77 -12.92 9.24
N ILE A 376 -21.65 -12.44 8.35
CA ILE A 376 -21.36 -12.31 6.92
C ILE A 376 -20.79 -10.91 6.67
N PHE A 377 -19.67 -10.83 5.96
CA PHE A 377 -19.11 -9.57 5.51
C PHE A 377 -19.89 -9.06 4.29
N SER A 378 -20.34 -7.80 4.35
CA SER A 378 -20.89 -7.07 3.21
C SER A 378 -19.98 -5.88 2.90
N PRO A 379 -19.17 -5.94 1.82
CA PRO A 379 -18.37 -4.80 1.41
C PRO A 379 -19.27 -3.64 0.93
N ILE A 380 -18.84 -2.41 1.22
CA ILE A 380 -19.47 -1.15 0.74
C ILE A 380 -18.48 -0.41 -0.16
N ILE A 381 -17.22 -0.33 0.26
CA ILE A 381 -16.11 0.14 -0.59
C ILE A 381 -15.23 -1.08 -0.87
N GLU A 382 -15.14 -1.49 -2.13
CA GLU A 382 -14.29 -2.61 -2.52
C GLU A 382 -12.81 -2.21 -2.56
N ARG A 383 -11.89 -3.17 -2.36
CA ARG A 383 -10.46 -2.95 -2.62
C ARG A 383 -10.23 -2.47 -4.06
N ASN A 384 -9.13 -1.76 -4.25
CA ASN A 384 -8.76 -1.04 -5.47
C ASN A 384 -9.74 0.08 -5.88
N THR A 385 -10.72 0.44 -5.04
CA THR A 385 -11.54 1.64 -5.30
C THR A 385 -10.66 2.88 -5.15
N THR A 386 -10.62 3.72 -6.19
CA THR A 386 -9.92 5.01 -6.19
C THR A 386 -10.46 5.93 -5.09
N VAL A 387 -9.56 6.55 -4.33
CA VAL A 387 -9.88 7.48 -3.23
C VAL A 387 -9.49 8.92 -3.59
N PRO A 388 -10.24 9.93 -3.12
CA PRO A 388 -11.36 9.85 -2.18
C PRO A 388 -12.66 9.34 -2.82
N VAL A 389 -13.50 8.66 -2.03
CA VAL A 389 -14.75 8.03 -2.48
C VAL A 389 -15.86 8.13 -1.44
N SER A 390 -17.13 8.15 -1.89
CA SER A 390 -18.31 7.97 -1.05
C SER A 390 -19.24 6.93 -1.69
N LYS A 391 -19.53 5.83 -0.98
CA LYS A 391 -20.45 4.77 -1.40
C LYS A 391 -21.50 4.52 -0.34
N VAL A 392 -22.71 4.14 -0.75
CA VAL A 392 -23.83 3.88 0.15
C VAL A 392 -24.51 2.57 -0.25
N GLU A 393 -24.82 1.77 0.76
CA GLU A 393 -25.57 0.52 0.63
C GLU A 393 -26.79 0.57 1.55
N THR A 394 -27.90 0.01 1.07
CA THR A 394 -29.15 -0.03 1.82
C THR A 394 -29.32 -1.39 2.50
N TYR A 395 -29.49 -1.36 3.81
CA TYR A 395 -29.79 -2.50 4.66
C TYR A 395 -31.19 -2.40 5.24
N SER A 396 -31.61 -3.40 6.01
CA SER A 396 -32.90 -3.38 6.68
C SER A 396 -32.83 -3.93 8.09
N THR A 397 -33.82 -3.58 8.92
CA THR A 397 -34.02 -4.25 10.19
C THR A 397 -34.35 -5.74 9.99
N MET A 398 -34.08 -6.55 11.00
CA MET A 398 -34.38 -7.98 11.00
C MET A 398 -35.83 -8.26 11.42
N HIS A 399 -36.42 -7.37 12.22
CA HIS A 399 -37.81 -7.49 12.65
C HIS A 399 -38.50 -6.11 12.81
N PRO A 400 -39.84 -6.06 12.74
CA PRO A 400 -40.62 -4.81 12.76
C PRO A 400 -40.46 -3.94 14.02
N GLU A 401 -40.27 -4.60 15.17
CA GLU A 401 -40.18 -3.92 16.48
C GLU A 401 -38.73 -3.71 16.93
N GLN A 402 -37.79 -3.63 16.00
CA GLN A 402 -36.38 -3.43 16.32
C GLN A 402 -36.12 -2.01 16.79
N ASP A 403 -35.44 -1.86 17.94
CA ASP A 403 -35.19 -0.59 18.63
C ASP A 403 -33.74 -0.11 18.51
N SER A 404 -32.85 -0.92 17.93
CA SER A 404 -31.45 -0.61 17.74
C SER A 404 -30.79 -1.47 16.67
N ILE A 405 -29.71 -0.97 16.07
CA ILE A 405 -28.76 -1.74 15.25
C ILE A 405 -27.35 -1.55 15.79
N CYS A 406 -26.51 -2.58 15.66
CA CYS A 406 -25.09 -2.50 15.95
C CYS A 406 -24.32 -2.49 14.62
N VAL A 407 -23.73 -1.36 14.27
CA VAL A 407 -22.91 -1.22 13.07
C VAL A 407 -21.47 -1.58 13.42
N ARG A 408 -21.01 -2.73 12.92
CA ARG A 408 -19.63 -3.19 13.05
C ARG A 408 -18.90 -3.03 11.72
N VAL A 409 -17.86 -2.20 11.72
CA VAL A 409 -17.09 -1.84 10.54
C VAL A 409 -15.86 -2.75 10.45
N TYR A 410 -15.68 -3.41 9.31
CA TYR A 410 -14.58 -4.35 9.07
C TYR A 410 -13.77 -3.98 7.83
N GLN A 411 -12.50 -4.38 7.85
CA GLN A 411 -11.57 -4.37 6.73
C GLN A 411 -11.14 -5.80 6.39
N GLY A 412 -11.24 -6.19 5.12
CA GLY A 412 -10.71 -7.47 4.63
C GLY A 412 -11.55 -8.11 3.53
N GLU A 413 -11.13 -9.31 3.11
CA GLU A 413 -11.65 -9.99 1.92
C GLU A 413 -12.39 -11.29 2.23
N SER A 414 -12.42 -11.73 3.49
CA SER A 414 -13.10 -12.96 3.88
C SER A 414 -14.61 -12.75 3.94
N HIS A 415 -15.35 -13.71 3.37
CA HIS A 415 -16.81 -13.76 3.46
C HIS A 415 -17.32 -13.79 4.91
N LYS A 416 -16.54 -14.34 5.84
CA LYS A 416 -16.85 -14.37 7.27
C LYS A 416 -16.05 -13.31 8.02
N VAL A 417 -16.75 -12.45 8.76
CA VAL A 417 -16.15 -11.30 9.48
C VAL A 417 -15.12 -11.72 10.52
N LYS A 418 -15.22 -12.94 11.07
CA LYS A 418 -14.24 -13.48 12.04
C LYS A 418 -12.81 -13.59 11.51
N ASN A 419 -12.63 -13.58 10.18
CA ASN A 419 -11.31 -13.60 9.53
C ASN A 419 -10.95 -12.24 8.92
N ASN A 420 -11.74 -11.20 9.18
CA ASN A 420 -11.46 -9.82 8.80
C ASN A 420 -11.05 -9.02 10.04
N ILE A 421 -10.48 -7.83 9.83
CA ILE A 421 -10.06 -6.94 10.90
C ILE A 421 -11.26 -6.07 11.29
N LEU A 422 -11.69 -6.14 12.55
CA LEU A 422 -12.69 -5.22 13.11
C LEU A 422 -12.04 -3.85 13.33
N ILE A 423 -12.63 -2.80 12.79
CA ILE A 423 -12.12 -1.42 12.90
C ILE A 423 -12.81 -0.67 14.05
N ASP A 424 -14.15 -0.60 14.03
CA ASP A 424 -14.96 0.09 15.03
C ASP A 424 -16.35 -0.57 15.13
N SER A 425 -17.06 -0.28 16.21
CA SER A 425 -18.41 -0.75 16.48
C SER A 425 -19.18 0.31 17.25
N PHE A 426 -20.40 0.61 16.81
CA PHE A 426 -21.29 1.54 17.50
C PHE A 426 -22.76 1.16 17.30
N ASP A 427 -23.59 1.52 18.27
CA ASP A 427 -25.02 1.26 18.24
C ASP A 427 -25.79 2.50 17.77
N VAL A 428 -26.79 2.29 16.92
CA VAL A 428 -27.71 3.34 16.43
C VAL A 428 -29.12 2.98 16.88
N MET A 429 -29.79 3.92 17.55
CA MET A 429 -31.14 3.70 18.08
C MET A 429 -32.20 3.88 16.99
N LEU A 430 -33.15 2.97 16.93
CA LEU A 430 -34.28 2.98 16.00
C LEU A 430 -35.59 3.28 16.75
N LYS A 431 -36.56 3.85 16.05
CA LYS A 431 -37.94 3.94 16.54
C LYS A 431 -38.73 2.75 15.99
N PRO A 432 -39.25 1.85 16.84
CA PRO A 432 -40.16 0.80 16.39
C PRO A 432 -41.39 1.41 15.71
N ASN A 433 -41.76 0.87 14.55
CA ASN A 433 -42.83 1.41 13.71
C ASN A 433 -43.71 0.33 13.08
N GLY A 434 -43.60 -0.92 13.55
CA GLY A 434 -44.43 -2.04 13.11
C GLY A 434 -44.13 -2.58 11.71
N HIS A 435 -43.04 -2.16 11.05
CA HIS A 435 -42.59 -2.75 9.79
C HIS A 435 -41.06 -2.83 9.68
N ILE A 436 -40.58 -3.55 8.67
CA ILE A 436 -39.14 -3.62 8.37
C ILE A 436 -38.70 -2.26 7.81
N GLN A 437 -37.71 -1.65 8.46
CA GLN A 437 -37.21 -0.32 8.12
C GLN A 437 -35.99 -0.43 7.23
N ALA A 438 -35.89 0.44 6.22
CA ALA A 438 -34.69 0.60 5.40
C ALA A 438 -33.67 1.50 6.11
N ILE A 439 -32.40 1.15 6.01
CA ILE A 439 -31.28 1.85 6.65
C ILE A 439 -30.16 2.01 5.62
N ASP A 440 -29.87 3.25 5.23
CA ASP A 440 -28.77 3.56 4.33
C ASP A 440 -27.49 3.72 5.14
N ILE A 441 -26.47 2.91 4.87
CA ILE A 441 -25.13 3.05 5.47
C ILE A 441 -24.17 3.52 4.38
N ARG A 442 -23.64 4.72 4.56
CA ARG A 442 -22.70 5.37 3.66
C ARG A 442 -21.30 5.36 4.25
N PHE A 443 -20.34 4.90 3.48
CA PHE A 443 -18.92 5.00 3.78
C PHE A 443 -18.31 6.07 2.89
N SER A 444 -17.66 7.06 3.50
CA SER A 444 -16.88 8.09 2.81
C SER A 444 -15.43 8.00 3.26
N TYR A 445 -14.51 7.74 2.33
CA TYR A 445 -13.11 7.42 2.64
C TYR A 445 -12.16 8.26 1.78
N ASP A 446 -11.08 8.76 2.36
CA ASP A 446 -10.13 9.64 1.67
C ASP A 446 -8.67 9.14 1.71
N ILE A 447 -7.82 9.84 0.95
CA ILE A 447 -6.37 9.57 0.86
C ILE A 447 -5.62 9.65 2.21
N ASN A 448 -6.22 10.26 3.23
CA ASN A 448 -5.61 10.36 4.56
C ASN A 448 -6.05 9.20 5.47
N GLY A 449 -6.82 8.23 4.96
CA GLY A 449 -7.35 7.13 5.74
C GLY A 449 -8.49 7.55 6.68
N LEU A 450 -9.14 8.70 6.45
CA LEU A 450 -10.31 9.09 7.23
C LEU A 450 -11.55 8.37 6.68
N LEU A 451 -12.17 7.51 7.49
CA LEU A 451 -13.44 6.87 7.15
C LEU A 451 -14.57 7.57 7.92
N GLU A 452 -15.56 8.10 7.21
CA GLU A 452 -16.81 8.59 7.80
C GLU A 452 -17.93 7.63 7.45
N VAL A 453 -18.58 7.08 8.47
CA VAL A 453 -19.72 6.18 8.35
C VAL A 453 -20.98 6.95 8.73
N ASP A 454 -21.83 7.24 7.75
CA ASP A 454 -23.14 7.85 7.97
C ASP A 454 -24.23 6.78 7.89
N VAL A 455 -25.10 6.76 8.89
CA VAL A 455 -26.27 5.87 8.97
C VAL A 455 -27.50 6.74 8.87
N LEU A 456 -28.20 6.68 7.73
CA LEU A 456 -29.46 7.38 7.49
C LEU A 456 -30.63 6.42 7.71
N LEU A 457 -31.51 6.80 8.65
CA LEU A 457 -32.71 6.06 9.01
C LEU A 457 -33.89 6.50 8.15
N GLU A 458 -34.90 5.63 8.04
CA GLU A 458 -36.14 5.90 7.30
C GLU A 458 -36.91 7.15 7.80
N ASP A 459 -36.80 7.49 9.09
CA ASP A 459 -37.42 8.70 9.65
C ASP A 459 -36.65 10.00 9.31
N GLY A 460 -35.60 9.91 8.49
CA GLY A 460 -34.76 11.00 8.04
C GLY A 460 -33.68 11.41 9.04
N LYS A 461 -33.59 10.76 10.21
CA LYS A 461 -32.47 10.99 11.12
C LYS A 461 -31.20 10.35 10.58
N SER A 462 -30.07 11.02 10.80
CA SER A 462 -28.76 10.49 10.49
C SER A 462 -27.88 10.46 11.74
N GLU A 463 -27.16 9.36 11.93
CA GLU A 463 -26.03 9.31 12.85
C GLU A 463 -24.73 9.11 12.06
N SER A 464 -23.68 9.86 12.42
CA SER A 464 -22.39 9.76 11.73
C SER A 464 -21.32 9.38 12.74
N ARG A 465 -20.48 8.41 12.37
CA ARG A 465 -19.29 8.01 13.09
C ARG A 465 -18.07 8.33 12.25
N ILE A 466 -17.21 9.20 12.76
CA ILE A 466 -15.89 9.42 12.17
C ILE A 466 -14.95 8.39 12.76
N ILE A 467 -14.48 7.52 11.89
CA ILE A 467 -13.48 6.52 12.19
C ILE A 467 -12.20 7.06 11.58
N SER A 468 -11.44 7.79 12.39
CA SER A 468 -10.08 8.12 12.03
C SER A 468 -9.23 6.88 12.26
N HIS A 469 -8.84 6.24 11.17
CA HIS A 469 -7.72 5.31 11.19
C HIS A 469 -6.39 6.04 11.48
N ASN A 470 -6.39 7.30 11.92
CA ASN A 470 -5.22 8.11 12.26
C ASN A 470 -5.49 9.02 13.47
N ALA A 471 -6.14 8.49 14.52
CA ALA A 471 -6.58 9.26 15.69
C ALA A 471 -5.45 10.03 16.42
N THR A 472 -4.18 9.62 16.24
CA THR A 472 -3.00 10.29 16.80
C THR A 472 -2.27 11.25 15.86
N SER A 473 -2.61 11.30 14.56
CA SER A 473 -1.77 12.00 13.56
C SER A 473 -2.45 13.16 12.84
N LEU A 474 -3.78 13.17 12.75
CA LEU A 474 -4.47 14.26 12.05
C LEU A 474 -4.81 15.37 13.04
N THR A 475 -4.25 16.55 12.79
CA THR A 475 -4.68 17.77 13.48
C THR A 475 -6.17 18.00 13.22
N THR A 476 -6.86 18.66 14.16
CA THR A 476 -8.28 19.03 13.98
C THR A 476 -8.52 19.72 12.64
N GLN A 477 -7.59 20.58 12.21
CA GLN A 477 -7.65 21.26 10.92
C GLN A 477 -7.59 20.31 9.71
N GLN A 478 -6.77 19.26 9.75
CA GLN A 478 -6.71 18.25 8.67
C GLN A 478 -7.96 17.37 8.65
N ILE A 479 -8.52 17.05 9.82
CA ILE A 479 -9.80 16.35 9.92
C ILE A 479 -10.88 17.22 9.27
N ASP A 480 -11.00 18.48 9.65
CA ASP A 480 -12.00 19.40 9.09
C ASP A 480 -11.86 19.57 7.58
N ALA A 481 -10.63 19.75 7.07
CA ALA A 481 -10.37 19.83 5.63
C ALA A 481 -10.69 18.51 4.88
N SER A 482 -10.51 17.36 5.52
CA SER A 482 -10.90 16.06 4.96
C SER A 482 -12.42 15.90 4.94
N ARG A 483 -13.11 16.37 5.99
CA ARG A 483 -14.58 16.39 6.04
C ARG A 483 -15.18 17.28 4.97
N GLU A 484 -14.64 18.47 4.75
CA GLU A 484 -15.12 19.38 3.70
C GLU A 484 -15.00 18.73 2.31
N ARG A 485 -13.85 18.09 2.02
CA ARG A 485 -13.64 17.32 0.78
C ARG A 485 -14.61 16.14 0.65
N LEU A 486 -14.79 15.35 1.71
CA LEU A 486 -15.70 14.21 1.70
C LEU A 486 -17.16 14.63 1.57
N GLN A 487 -17.56 15.75 2.19
CA GLN A 487 -18.91 16.27 2.12
C GLN A 487 -19.30 16.65 0.68
N ALA A 488 -18.36 17.17 -0.11
CA ALA A 488 -18.57 17.43 -1.54
C ALA A 488 -18.85 16.14 -2.35
N LEU A 489 -18.43 14.97 -1.87
CA LEU A 489 -18.65 13.67 -2.51
C LEU A 489 -19.97 13.00 -2.10
N LYS A 490 -20.66 13.47 -1.05
CA LYS A 490 -21.90 12.86 -0.52
C LYS A 490 -23.14 13.25 -1.34
N ILE A 491 -23.04 13.14 -2.66
CA ILE A 491 -24.15 13.39 -3.57
C ILE A 491 -24.65 12.02 -4.06
N TYR A 492 -25.92 11.70 -3.84
CA TYR A 492 -26.48 10.47 -4.40
C TYR A 492 -26.47 10.56 -5.93
N PRO A 493 -26.24 9.46 -6.66
CA PRO A 493 -26.25 9.49 -8.12
C PRO A 493 -27.53 10.12 -8.70
N ARG A 494 -28.69 9.85 -8.09
CA ARG A 494 -29.99 10.44 -8.45
C ARG A 494 -30.06 11.98 -8.30
N ASP A 495 -29.24 12.55 -7.43
CA ASP A 495 -29.21 13.99 -7.14
C ASP A 495 -28.21 14.74 -8.01
N MET A 496 -27.29 14.03 -8.68
CA MET A 496 -26.31 14.64 -9.58
C MET A 496 -27.00 15.27 -10.80
N LEU A 497 -26.60 16.51 -11.12
CA LEU A 497 -27.13 17.28 -12.24
C LEU A 497 -27.08 16.51 -13.58
N ILE A 498 -25.97 15.81 -13.85
CA ILE A 498 -25.80 15.00 -15.07
C ILE A 498 -26.89 13.92 -15.18
N ASN A 499 -27.16 13.19 -14.10
CA ASN A 499 -28.14 12.10 -14.08
C ASN A 499 -29.57 12.61 -14.10
N ARG A 500 -29.86 13.72 -13.41
CA ARG A 500 -31.15 14.40 -13.48
C ARG A 500 -31.44 14.92 -14.89
N THR A 501 -30.42 15.49 -15.54
CA THR A 501 -30.52 15.99 -16.92
C THR A 501 -30.75 14.83 -17.88
N PHE A 502 -29.96 13.76 -17.77
CA PHE A 502 -30.11 12.58 -18.61
C PHE A 502 -31.49 11.92 -18.44
N LYS A 503 -31.96 11.75 -17.20
CA LYS A 503 -33.31 11.25 -16.91
C LYS A 503 -34.38 12.13 -17.53
N ALA A 504 -34.29 13.44 -17.37
CA ALA A 504 -35.24 14.38 -17.98
C ALA A 504 -35.25 14.31 -19.52
N GLN A 505 -34.08 14.11 -20.14
CA GLN A 505 -33.97 13.89 -21.60
C GLN A 505 -34.64 12.60 -22.04
N LEU A 506 -34.44 11.50 -21.32
CA LEU A 506 -35.10 10.23 -21.60
C LEU A 506 -36.63 10.36 -21.47
N GLU A 507 -37.12 10.99 -20.40
CA GLU A 507 -38.55 11.23 -20.17
C GLU A 507 -39.16 12.13 -21.26
N GLU A 508 -38.43 13.17 -21.69
CA GLU A 508 -38.85 14.04 -22.79
C GLU A 508 -38.96 13.25 -24.11
N GLN A 509 -37.96 12.45 -24.47
CA GLN A 509 -38.01 11.63 -25.69
C GLN A 509 -39.13 10.60 -25.61
N TRP A 510 -39.29 9.92 -24.48
CA TRP A 510 -40.36 8.95 -24.25
C TRP A 510 -41.76 9.57 -24.45
N SER A 511 -41.94 10.82 -24.01
CA SER A 511 -43.19 11.54 -24.18
C SER A 511 -43.55 11.80 -25.66
N ARG A 512 -42.54 11.95 -26.53
CA ARG A 512 -42.70 12.23 -27.96
C ARG A 512 -42.76 10.95 -28.82
N ALA A 513 -42.16 9.86 -28.36
CA ALA A 513 -42.13 8.57 -29.04
C ALA A 513 -43.51 7.87 -29.06
N LEU A 514 -43.73 6.99 -30.03
CA LEU A 514 -44.94 6.16 -30.19
C LEU A 514 -44.55 4.73 -30.59
N GLY A 515 -45.42 3.76 -30.30
CA GLY A 515 -45.20 2.36 -30.66
C GLY A 515 -43.93 1.76 -30.03
N ASP A 516 -43.21 0.96 -30.80
CA ASP A 516 -42.01 0.21 -30.36
C ASP A 516 -40.92 1.12 -29.78
N GLU A 517 -40.77 2.34 -30.31
CA GLU A 517 -39.79 3.33 -29.80
C GLU A 517 -40.12 3.77 -28.36
N ARG A 518 -41.42 3.86 -28.02
CA ARG A 518 -41.85 4.22 -26.66
C ARG A 518 -41.64 3.07 -25.67
N GLU A 519 -41.90 1.83 -26.07
CA GLU A 519 -41.61 0.66 -25.22
C GLU A 519 -40.12 0.59 -24.92
N MET A 520 -39.29 0.74 -25.95
CA MET A 520 -37.84 0.73 -25.83
C MET A 520 -37.30 1.81 -24.89
N LEU A 521 -37.72 3.06 -25.06
CA LEU A 521 -37.31 4.14 -24.14
C LEU A 521 -37.79 3.86 -22.70
N GLY A 522 -38.93 3.19 -22.54
CA GLY A 522 -39.44 2.77 -21.23
C GLY A 522 -38.53 1.75 -20.54
N GLU A 523 -37.99 0.80 -21.28
CA GLU A 523 -37.00 -0.17 -20.77
C GLU A 523 -35.71 0.53 -20.33
N ILE A 524 -35.19 1.46 -21.16
CA ILE A 524 -33.98 2.23 -20.84
C ILE A 524 -34.18 3.07 -19.57
N ILE A 525 -35.32 3.75 -19.43
CA ILE A 525 -35.66 4.53 -18.22
C ILE A 525 -35.71 3.61 -17.00
N THR A 526 -36.33 2.45 -17.13
CA THR A 526 -36.45 1.49 -16.01
C THR A 526 -35.08 0.97 -15.57
N ASP A 527 -34.22 0.61 -16.52
CA ASP A 527 -32.85 0.18 -16.25
C ASP A 527 -32.00 1.29 -15.63
N PHE A 528 -32.16 2.53 -16.11
CA PHE A 528 -31.46 3.68 -15.55
C PHE A 528 -31.95 4.00 -14.13
N ASP A 529 -33.25 3.93 -13.86
CA ASP A 529 -33.80 4.11 -12.51
C ASP A 529 -33.34 3.01 -11.55
N ALA A 530 -33.28 1.76 -12.00
CA ALA A 530 -32.70 0.66 -11.24
C ALA A 530 -31.21 0.89 -10.94
N ALA A 531 -30.46 1.48 -11.87
CA ALA A 531 -29.07 1.87 -11.65
C ALA A 531 -28.94 3.03 -10.66
N LEU A 532 -29.76 4.08 -10.77
CA LEU A 532 -29.76 5.20 -9.83
C LEU A 532 -30.11 4.77 -8.41
N LEU A 533 -31.03 3.80 -8.26
CA LEU A 533 -31.40 3.22 -6.96
C LEU A 533 -30.30 2.32 -6.38
N SER A 534 -29.45 1.74 -7.22
CA SER A 534 -28.33 0.92 -6.75
C SER A 534 -27.21 1.73 -6.09
N ASN A 535 -27.23 3.06 -6.23
CA ASN A 535 -26.20 3.97 -5.73
C ASN A 535 -24.75 3.67 -6.20
N ASP A 536 -24.58 2.81 -7.21
CA ASP A 536 -23.30 2.49 -7.84
C ASP A 536 -23.05 3.43 -9.03
N MET A 537 -22.14 4.40 -8.86
CA MET A 537 -21.78 5.35 -9.91
C MET A 537 -21.22 4.68 -11.17
N GLN A 538 -20.42 3.62 -11.05
CA GLN A 538 -19.90 2.92 -12.23
C GLN A 538 -21.03 2.27 -13.02
N ARG A 539 -21.98 1.64 -12.33
CA ARG A 539 -23.16 1.08 -12.99
C ARG A 539 -24.03 2.16 -13.63
N VAL A 540 -24.22 3.29 -12.95
CA VAL A 540 -24.97 4.43 -13.51
C VAL A 540 -24.28 4.97 -14.76
N ASP A 541 -22.96 5.15 -14.73
CA ASP A 541 -22.17 5.60 -15.88
C ASP A 541 -22.20 4.58 -17.03
N ASP A 542 -22.08 3.28 -16.75
CA ASP A 542 -22.15 2.23 -17.77
C ASP A 542 -23.55 2.08 -18.39
N VAL A 543 -24.62 2.24 -17.60
CA VAL A 543 -25.99 2.25 -18.14
C VAL A 543 -26.22 3.52 -18.96
N ARG A 544 -25.76 4.68 -18.49
CA ARG A 544 -25.86 5.95 -19.23
C ARG A 544 -25.10 5.89 -20.56
N ARG A 545 -23.85 5.40 -20.54
CA ARG A 545 -23.02 5.24 -21.75
C ARG A 545 -23.68 4.33 -22.77
N ARG A 546 -24.15 3.15 -22.34
CA ARG A 546 -24.88 2.21 -23.22
C ARG A 546 -26.16 2.81 -23.78
N ALA A 547 -26.92 3.55 -22.96
CA ALA A 547 -28.13 4.23 -23.39
C ALA A 547 -27.80 5.35 -24.42
N CYS A 548 -26.72 6.10 -24.21
CA CYS A 548 -26.25 7.13 -25.16
C CYS A 548 -25.80 6.52 -26.50
N GLU A 549 -25.00 5.45 -26.46
CA GLU A 549 -24.58 4.69 -27.64
C GLU A 549 -25.79 4.15 -28.42
N TYR A 550 -26.78 3.62 -27.70
CA TYR A 550 -27.97 3.06 -28.30
C TYR A 550 -28.86 4.13 -28.95
N LEU A 551 -29.04 5.28 -28.30
CA LEU A 551 -29.86 6.39 -28.77
C LEU A 551 -29.13 7.29 -29.78
N GLY A 552 -27.82 7.10 -29.97
CA GLY A 552 -27.00 7.95 -30.84
C GLY A 552 -26.91 9.40 -30.36
N ILE A 553 -26.97 9.62 -29.04
CA ILE A 553 -26.87 10.94 -28.42
C ILE A 553 -25.55 11.07 -27.66
N ASP A 554 -25.01 12.28 -27.60
CA ASP A 554 -23.83 12.56 -26.79
C ASP A 554 -24.15 12.45 -25.29
N GLU A 555 -23.22 11.89 -24.51
CA GLU A 555 -23.33 11.94 -23.06
C GLU A 555 -23.39 13.39 -22.58
N PRO A 556 -24.34 13.74 -21.70
CA PRO A 556 -24.39 15.07 -21.13
C PRO A 556 -23.08 15.34 -20.38
N LYS A 557 -22.38 16.41 -20.73
CA LYS A 557 -21.14 16.80 -20.05
C LYS A 557 -21.50 17.57 -18.78
N ALA A 558 -20.80 17.25 -17.68
CA ALA A 558 -20.83 18.12 -16.51
C ALA A 558 -20.34 19.53 -16.92
N PRO A 559 -20.96 20.60 -16.40
CA PRO A 559 -20.53 21.97 -16.70
C PRO A 559 -19.10 22.27 -16.28
#